data_AF-A0A4Y8RP59-F1
#
_entry.id   AF-A0A4Y8RP59-F1
#
_cell.length_a   1.000
_cell.length_b   1.000
_cell.length_c   1.000
_cell.angle_alpha   90.00
_cell.angle_beta   90.00
_cell.angle_gamma   90.00
#
_symmetry.space_group_name_H-M   'P 1'
#
loop_
_entity.id
_entity.type
_entity.pdbx_description
1 polymer ?
#
loop_
_entity_poly.entity_id
_entity_poly.type
_entity_poly.pdbx_seq_one_letter_code
_entity_poly.pdbx_strand_id
1 'polypeptide(L)'
;MTATDDLAPFLDILAARIRRQMEARREDDRVAVERLELQAALRRFGAAGPSVADAARWDDPTRLAAAERQRLSDRIDRENRRQRRFSRTRDPRYDINRHIVVTRLKRWLGGKAAWVRPPAEVGAAGTRDQRRGQRRARRPQTVERRRPKTTSDGIAGSG
;
A
#
# COMPACT_ATOMS: atom_id res chain seq x y z
N MET A 1 6.87 56.50 -25.92
CA MET A 1 6.55 55.58 -24.81
C MET A 1 6.65 54.18 -25.37
N THR A 2 7.77 53.50 -25.13
CA THR A 2 8.00 52.12 -25.56
C THR A 2 7.16 51.21 -24.67
N ALA A 3 5.95 50.92 -25.12
CA ALA A 3 5.28 49.68 -24.74
C ALA A 3 6.10 48.54 -25.37
N THR A 4 7.26 48.26 -24.77
CA THR A 4 7.92 46.97 -24.98
C THR A 4 6.91 45.97 -24.45
N ASP A 5 6.25 45.30 -25.38
CA ASP A 5 5.23 44.28 -25.15
C ASP A 5 5.63 43.41 -23.96
N ASP A 6 4.89 43.53 -22.87
CA ASP A 6 5.08 42.70 -21.69
C ASP A 6 4.67 41.27 -22.07
N LEU A 7 5.64 40.51 -22.55
CA LEU A 7 5.50 39.10 -22.93
C LEU A 7 5.46 38.18 -21.71
N ALA A 8 5.68 38.70 -20.50
CA ALA A 8 5.72 37.88 -19.29
C ALA A 8 4.44 37.05 -19.06
N PRO A 9 3.22 37.60 -19.22
CA PRO A 9 1.99 36.82 -19.06
C PRO A 9 1.88 35.68 -20.08
N PHE A 10 2.35 35.90 -21.31
CA PHE A 10 2.33 34.86 -22.35
C PHE A 10 3.36 33.76 -22.06
N LEU A 11 4.57 34.13 -21.64
CA LEU A 11 5.61 33.17 -21.25
C LEU A 11 5.16 32.33 -20.03
N ASP A 12 4.46 32.93 -19.07
CA ASP A 12 3.91 32.22 -17.91
C ASP A 12 2.84 31.20 -18.31
N ILE A 13 1.96 31.55 -19.24
CA ILE A 13 0.94 30.63 -19.79
C ILE A 13 1.61 29.46 -20.51
N LEU A 14 2.61 29.72 -21.34
CA LEU A 14 3.36 28.67 -22.03
C LEU A 14 4.10 27.76 -21.04
N ALA A 15 4.79 28.33 -20.06
CA ALA A 15 5.49 27.57 -19.02
C ALA A 15 4.52 26.70 -18.21
N ALA A 16 3.34 27.23 -17.87
CA ALA A 16 2.29 26.46 -17.18
C ALA A 16 1.78 25.30 -18.04
N ARG A 17 1.58 25.52 -19.35
CA ARG A 17 1.16 24.46 -20.29
C ARG A 17 2.22 23.37 -20.42
N ILE A 18 3.50 23.74 -20.56
CA ILE A 18 4.61 22.79 -20.65
C ILE A 18 4.69 21.95 -19.37
N ARG A 19 4.57 22.57 -18.18
CA ARG A 19 4.54 21.84 -16.90
C ARG A 19 3.42 20.80 -16.87
N ARG A 20 2.18 21.19 -17.21
CA ARG A 20 1.03 20.27 -17.27
C ARG A 20 1.26 19.11 -18.24
N GLN A 21 1.85 19.38 -19.40
CA GLN A 21 2.16 18.35 -20.38
C GLN A 21 3.22 17.37 -19.86
N MET A 22 4.26 17.86 -19.20
CA MET A 22 5.30 17.02 -18.60
C MET A 22 4.76 16.20 -17.42
N GLU A 23 3.86 16.77 -16.62
CA GLU A 23 3.15 16.06 -15.56
C GLU A 23 2.27 14.94 -16.12
N ALA A 24 1.50 15.21 -17.16
CA ALA A 24 0.70 14.19 -17.85
C ALA A 24 1.57 13.05 -18.37
N ARG A 25 2.69 13.38 -19.04
CA ARG A 25 3.63 12.37 -19.53
C ARG A 25 4.25 11.52 -18.43
N ARG A 26 4.63 12.15 -17.31
CA ARG A 26 5.15 11.41 -16.13
C ARG A 26 4.12 10.46 -15.55
N GLU A 27 2.85 10.87 -15.54
CA GLU A 27 1.78 9.99 -15.08
C GLU A 27 1.56 8.82 -16.04
N ASP A 28 1.59 9.06 -17.36
CA ASP A 28 1.52 7.99 -18.36
C ASP A 28 2.67 6.99 -18.22
N ASP A 29 3.91 7.48 -18.06
CA ASP A 29 5.10 6.64 -17.85
C ASP A 29 4.97 5.82 -16.55
N ARG A 30 4.47 6.45 -15.48
CA ARG A 30 4.22 5.78 -14.20
C ARG A 30 3.17 4.68 -14.33
N VAL A 31 2.04 4.94 -15.01
CA VAL A 31 0.99 3.95 -15.28
C VAL A 31 1.56 2.79 -16.10
N ALA A 32 2.39 3.07 -17.09
CA ALA A 32 3.06 2.04 -17.88
C ALA A 32 3.96 1.14 -17.02
N VAL A 33 4.76 1.73 -16.13
CA VAL A 33 5.59 0.97 -15.18
C VAL A 33 4.74 0.12 -14.23
N GLU A 34 3.69 0.69 -13.63
CA GLU A 34 2.81 -0.06 -12.71
C GLU A 34 2.14 -1.27 -13.41
N ARG A 35 1.77 -1.13 -14.69
CA ARG A 35 1.23 -2.25 -15.50
C ARG A 35 2.29 -3.32 -15.79
N LEU A 36 3.53 -2.91 -16.11
CA LEU A 36 4.64 -3.85 -16.29
C LEU A 36 4.96 -4.60 -14.99
N GLU A 37 4.90 -3.93 -13.85
CA GLU A 37 5.04 -4.58 -12.54
C GLU A 37 3.95 -5.62 -12.30
N LEU A 38 2.69 -5.32 -12.63
CA LEU A 38 1.59 -6.28 -12.53
C LEU A 38 1.85 -7.51 -13.39
N GLN A 39 2.22 -7.29 -14.66
CA GLN A 39 2.52 -8.36 -15.60
C GLN A 39 3.70 -9.22 -15.11
N ALA A 40 4.77 -8.60 -14.61
CA ALA A 40 5.91 -9.31 -14.04
C ALA A 40 5.52 -10.12 -12.78
N ALA A 41 4.69 -9.54 -11.91
CA ALA A 41 4.20 -10.22 -10.72
C ALA A 41 3.33 -11.43 -11.07
N LEU A 42 2.41 -11.30 -12.04
CA LEU A 42 1.59 -12.41 -12.54
C LEU A 42 2.47 -13.54 -13.10
N ARG A 43 3.46 -13.19 -13.93
CA ARG A 43 4.43 -14.16 -14.48
C ARG A 43 5.24 -14.88 -13.40
N ARG A 44 5.69 -14.16 -12.37
CA ARG A 44 6.41 -14.75 -11.22
C ARG A 44 5.57 -15.80 -10.49
N PHE A 45 4.24 -15.63 -10.47
CA PHE A 45 3.32 -16.62 -9.89
C PHE A 45 2.81 -17.65 -10.92
N GLY A 46 3.38 -17.68 -12.12
CA GLY A 46 3.17 -18.71 -13.13
C GLY A 46 2.01 -18.43 -14.08
N ALA A 47 1.55 -17.17 -14.19
CA ALA A 47 0.69 -16.77 -15.29
C ALA A 47 1.53 -16.64 -16.56
N ALA A 48 1.17 -17.34 -17.61
CA ALA A 48 1.92 -17.31 -18.88
C ALA A 48 1.00 -17.24 -20.10
N GLY A 49 -0.33 -17.22 -19.89
CA GLY A 49 -1.29 -17.14 -20.97
C GLY A 49 -1.31 -15.77 -21.66
N PRO A 50 -1.88 -15.69 -22.87
CA PRO A 50 -2.08 -14.43 -23.59
C PRO A 50 -2.98 -13.47 -22.80
N SER A 51 -3.85 -14.00 -21.93
CA SER A 51 -4.77 -13.23 -21.09
C SER A 51 -4.07 -12.30 -20.08
N VAL A 52 -2.80 -12.58 -19.74
CA VAL A 52 -2.03 -11.80 -18.76
C VAL A 52 -1.75 -10.38 -19.25
N ALA A 53 -1.39 -10.23 -20.52
CA ALA A 53 -1.09 -8.91 -21.08
C ALA A 53 -2.35 -8.04 -21.14
N ASP A 54 -3.49 -8.63 -21.52
CA ASP A 54 -4.77 -7.90 -21.58
C ASP A 54 -5.27 -7.54 -20.18
N ALA A 55 -5.23 -8.49 -19.23
CA ALA A 55 -5.59 -8.22 -17.83
C ALA A 55 -4.72 -7.14 -17.19
N ALA A 56 -3.41 -7.11 -17.48
CA ALA A 56 -2.52 -6.07 -16.98
C ALA A 56 -2.77 -4.71 -17.66
N ARG A 57 -3.01 -4.70 -18.98
CA ARG A 57 -3.32 -3.47 -19.74
C ARG A 57 -4.56 -2.76 -19.20
N TRP A 58 -5.61 -3.51 -18.92
CA TRP A 58 -6.88 -2.98 -18.43
C TRP A 58 -6.97 -2.94 -16.90
N ASP A 59 -5.94 -3.38 -16.20
CA ASP A 59 -5.93 -3.52 -14.74
C ASP A 59 -7.14 -4.31 -14.20
N ASP A 60 -7.53 -5.35 -14.93
CA ASP A 60 -8.78 -6.08 -14.70
C ASP A 60 -8.53 -7.60 -14.59
N PRO A 61 -8.72 -8.20 -13.40
CA PRO A 61 -8.51 -9.63 -13.19
C PRO A 61 -9.56 -10.51 -13.89
N THR A 62 -10.71 -9.96 -14.29
CA THR A 62 -11.77 -10.73 -14.95
C THR A 62 -11.38 -11.17 -16.36
N ARG A 63 -10.46 -10.42 -16.99
CA ARG A 63 -9.87 -10.72 -18.29
C ARG A 63 -8.89 -11.88 -18.29
N LEU A 64 -8.43 -12.32 -17.12
CA LEU A 64 -7.68 -13.57 -17.01
C LEU A 64 -8.59 -14.76 -17.32
N ALA A 65 -8.06 -15.74 -18.05
CA ALA A 65 -8.75 -17.01 -18.24
C ALA A 65 -9.14 -17.62 -16.87
N ALA A 66 -10.38 -18.09 -16.71
CA ALA A 66 -10.90 -18.49 -15.41
C ALA A 66 -10.04 -19.56 -14.71
N ALA A 67 -9.57 -20.55 -15.46
CA ALA A 67 -8.67 -21.58 -14.94
C ALA A 67 -7.30 -21.02 -14.52
N GLU A 68 -6.76 -20.04 -15.25
CA GLU A 68 -5.50 -19.36 -14.89
C GLU A 68 -5.67 -18.51 -13.64
N ARG A 69 -6.78 -17.75 -13.56
CA ARG A 69 -7.14 -16.95 -12.37
C ARG A 69 -7.29 -17.80 -11.11
N GLN A 70 -7.90 -18.98 -11.21
CA GLN A 70 -8.05 -19.89 -10.08
C GLN A 70 -6.69 -20.44 -9.60
N ARG A 71 -5.85 -20.93 -10.53
CA ARG A 71 -4.51 -21.42 -10.19
C ARG A 71 -3.66 -20.34 -9.53
N LEU A 72 -3.74 -19.10 -10.02
CA LEU A 72 -3.05 -17.95 -9.44
C LEU A 72 -3.55 -17.66 -8.02
N SER A 73 -4.87 -17.61 -7.83
CA SER A 73 -5.48 -17.38 -6.52
C SER A 73 -4.99 -18.42 -5.50
N ASP A 74 -5.00 -19.71 -5.84
CA ASP A 74 -4.54 -20.78 -4.95
C ASP A 74 -3.06 -20.64 -4.59
N ARG A 75 -2.21 -20.33 -5.57
CA ARG A 75 -0.77 -20.17 -5.35
C ARG A 75 -0.45 -18.94 -4.52
N ILE A 76 -1.11 -17.81 -4.78
CA ILE A 76 -1.00 -16.57 -4.02
C ILE A 76 -1.48 -16.78 -2.58
N ASP A 77 -2.55 -17.53 -2.36
CA ASP A 77 -3.04 -17.82 -1.01
C ASP A 77 -2.11 -18.73 -0.21
N ARG A 78 -1.47 -19.70 -0.85
CA ARG A 78 -0.41 -20.50 -0.20
C ARG A 78 0.79 -19.63 0.14
N GLU A 79 1.19 -18.76 -0.77
CA GLU A 79 2.33 -17.87 -0.55
C GLU A 79 2.07 -16.83 0.55
N ASN A 80 0.89 -16.22 0.56
CA ASN A 80 0.48 -15.27 1.59
C ASN A 80 0.48 -15.94 2.97
N ARG A 81 -0.02 -17.18 3.06
CA ARG A 81 0.03 -17.97 4.29
C ARG A 81 1.47 -18.26 4.74
N ARG A 82 2.38 -18.59 3.80
CA ARG A 82 3.81 -18.78 4.10
C ARG A 82 4.45 -17.50 4.64
N GLN A 83 4.32 -16.38 3.95
CA GLN A 83 4.91 -15.10 4.38
C GLN A 83 4.36 -14.64 5.75
N ARG A 84 3.06 -14.84 6.00
CA ARG A 84 2.47 -14.58 7.32
C ARG A 84 3.03 -15.47 8.42
N ARG A 85 3.35 -16.73 8.13
CA ARG A 85 4.00 -17.63 9.09
C ARG A 85 5.43 -17.17 9.37
N PHE A 86 6.23 -16.94 8.33
CA PHE A 86 7.60 -16.44 8.45
C PHE A 86 7.68 -15.13 9.24
N SER A 87 6.77 -14.19 8.97
CA SER A 87 6.69 -12.93 9.73
C SER A 87 6.46 -13.15 11.23
N ARG A 88 5.60 -14.09 11.62
CA ARG A 88 5.29 -14.37 13.02
C ARG A 88 6.43 -15.04 13.76
N THR A 89 7.15 -15.93 13.08
CA THR A 89 8.29 -16.66 13.65
C THR A 89 9.61 -15.90 13.50
N ARG A 90 9.60 -14.70 12.91
CA ARG A 90 10.82 -13.94 12.55
C ARG A 90 11.81 -14.79 11.73
N ASP A 91 11.27 -15.62 10.83
CA ASP A 91 12.07 -16.48 9.96
C ASP A 91 12.89 -15.64 8.98
N PRO A 92 14.20 -15.90 8.80
CA PRO A 92 15.05 -15.19 7.84
C PRO A 92 14.55 -15.23 6.38
N ARG A 93 13.72 -16.22 6.03
CA ARG A 93 13.07 -16.33 4.71
C ARG A 93 11.91 -15.36 4.52
N TYR A 94 11.53 -14.62 5.57
CA TYR A 94 10.54 -13.57 5.47
C TYR A 94 11.05 -12.45 4.56
N ASP A 95 10.28 -12.16 3.51
CA ASP A 95 10.57 -11.06 2.59
C ASP A 95 9.37 -10.11 2.60
N ILE A 96 9.58 -8.91 3.15
CA ILE A 96 8.55 -7.87 3.25
C ILE A 96 8.06 -7.42 1.87
N ASN A 97 8.96 -7.30 0.89
CA ASN A 97 8.62 -6.86 -0.46
C ASN A 97 7.77 -7.93 -1.16
N ARG A 98 8.16 -9.20 -1.02
CA ARG A 98 7.35 -10.33 -1.50
C ARG A 98 5.99 -10.39 -0.84
N HIS A 99 5.90 -10.18 0.47
CA HIS A 99 4.62 -10.19 1.20
C HIS A 99 3.70 -9.05 0.74
N ILE A 100 4.25 -7.85 0.49
CA ILE A 100 3.51 -6.71 -0.06
C ILE A 100 2.95 -7.04 -1.44
N VAL A 101 3.78 -7.55 -2.36
CA VAL A 101 3.36 -7.92 -3.72
C VAL A 101 2.27 -8.99 -3.70
N VAL A 102 2.44 -10.05 -2.90
CA VAL A 102 1.46 -11.12 -2.75
C VAL A 102 0.13 -10.60 -2.19
N THR A 103 0.18 -9.69 -1.22
CA THR A 103 -1.02 -9.08 -0.64
C THR A 103 -1.73 -8.17 -1.65
N ARG A 104 -0.98 -7.39 -2.42
CA ARG A 104 -1.52 -6.53 -3.49
C ARG A 104 -2.18 -7.37 -4.58
N LEU A 105 -1.49 -8.42 -5.07
CA LEU A 105 -2.03 -9.36 -6.06
C LEU A 105 -3.31 -10.06 -5.56
N LYS A 106 -3.34 -10.51 -4.30
CA LYS A 106 -4.53 -11.12 -3.72
C LYS A 106 -5.74 -10.17 -3.72
N ARG A 107 -5.51 -8.89 -3.40
CA ARG A 107 -6.58 -7.88 -3.42
C ARG A 107 -7.03 -7.57 -4.84
N TRP A 108 -6.09 -7.47 -5.76
CA TRP A 108 -6.37 -7.25 -7.18
C TRP A 108 -7.19 -8.39 -7.77
N LEU A 109 -6.74 -9.65 -7.64
CA LEU A 109 -7.49 -10.82 -8.12
C LEU A 109 -8.90 -10.94 -7.52
N GLY A 110 -9.07 -10.48 -6.28
CA GLY A 110 -10.37 -10.46 -5.61
C GLY A 110 -11.26 -9.26 -5.98
N GLY A 111 -10.84 -8.38 -6.91
CA GLY A 111 -11.57 -7.17 -7.29
C GLY A 111 -11.65 -6.11 -6.19
N LYS A 112 -10.80 -6.20 -5.14
CA LYS A 112 -10.86 -5.34 -3.95
C LYS A 112 -9.93 -4.11 -4.02
N ALA A 113 -9.10 -4.03 -5.06
CA ALA A 113 -8.21 -2.92 -5.32
C ALA A 113 -7.72 -2.98 -6.78
N ALA A 114 -7.63 -1.81 -7.42
CA ALA A 114 -6.85 -1.64 -8.65
C ALA A 114 -5.36 -1.89 -8.36
N TRP A 115 -4.62 -2.40 -9.34
CA TRP A 115 -3.17 -2.43 -9.25
C TRP A 115 -2.66 -1.02 -9.52
N VAL A 116 -3.06 -0.42 -10.63
CA VAL A 116 -2.67 0.93 -11.01
C VAL A 116 -3.36 1.90 -10.05
N ARG A 117 -2.59 2.68 -9.30
CA ARG A 117 -3.18 3.65 -8.39
C ARG A 117 -3.83 4.76 -9.23
N PRO A 118 -5.11 5.11 -8.99
CA PRO A 118 -5.71 6.25 -9.67
C PRO A 118 -4.89 7.52 -9.38
N PRO A 119 -4.86 8.49 -10.31
CA PRO A 119 -4.22 9.77 -10.06
C PRO A 119 -4.75 10.31 -8.74
N ALA A 120 -3.85 10.76 -7.87
CA ALA A 120 -4.25 11.29 -6.58
C ALA A 120 -5.13 12.51 -6.85
N GLU A 121 -6.44 12.37 -6.64
CA GLU A 121 -7.30 13.54 -6.56
C GLU A 121 -6.71 14.46 -5.49
N VAL A 122 -6.42 15.69 -5.89
CA VAL A 122 -5.90 16.77 -5.03
C VAL A 122 -6.93 17.00 -3.92
N GLY A 123 -6.83 16.24 -2.82
CA GLY A 123 -7.80 16.32 -1.72
C GLY A 123 -7.83 15.12 -0.75
N ALA A 124 -7.38 13.93 -1.15
CA ALA A 124 -7.56 12.72 -0.31
C ALA A 124 -6.39 12.37 0.63
N ALA A 125 -5.40 13.25 0.80
CA ALA A 125 -4.23 13.00 1.66
C ALA A 125 -4.49 13.18 3.18
N GLY A 126 -5.71 13.59 3.60
CA GLY A 126 -5.98 13.92 5.00
C GLY A 126 -6.59 12.81 5.87
N THR A 127 -7.24 11.80 5.30
CA THR A 127 -8.22 11.02 6.09
C THR A 127 -7.64 9.81 6.83
N ARG A 128 -6.48 9.28 6.40
CA ARG A 128 -5.92 8.05 7.00
C ARG A 128 -5.00 8.31 8.19
N ASP A 129 -4.21 9.38 8.14
CA ASP A 129 -3.30 9.71 9.25
C ASP A 129 -4.02 10.37 10.44
N GLN A 130 -5.12 11.10 10.22
CA GLN A 130 -5.94 11.63 11.32
C GLN A 130 -6.54 10.53 12.22
N ARG A 131 -6.92 9.37 11.66
CA ARG A 131 -7.48 8.27 12.46
C ARG A 131 -6.44 7.57 13.35
N ARG A 132 -5.15 7.59 12.98
CA ARG A 132 -4.07 7.03 13.82
C ARG A 132 -3.68 7.98 14.95
N GLY A 133 -3.70 9.29 14.71
CA GLY A 133 -3.48 10.32 15.74
C GLY A 133 -4.54 10.30 16.83
N GLN A 134 -5.83 10.25 16.45
CA GLN A 134 -6.93 10.29 17.44
C GLN A 134 -7.02 9.04 18.33
N ARG A 135 -6.57 7.86 17.87
CA ARG A 135 -6.54 6.65 18.69
C ARG A 135 -5.43 6.65 19.75
N ARG A 136 -4.37 7.44 19.58
CA ARG A 136 -3.30 7.57 20.60
C ARG A 136 -3.66 8.57 21.69
N ALA A 137 -4.47 9.59 21.38
CA ALA A 137 -4.89 10.60 22.35
C ALA A 137 -5.98 10.13 23.34
N ARG A 138 -6.62 8.98 23.09
CA ARG A 138 -7.72 8.43 23.92
C ARG A 138 -7.35 7.16 24.71
N ARG A 139 -6.08 6.99 25.09
CA ARG A 139 -5.73 6.02 26.13
C ARG A 139 -5.80 6.72 27.49
N PRO A 140 -6.81 6.46 28.35
CA PRO A 140 -6.72 6.86 29.74
C PRO A 140 -5.51 6.14 30.34
N GLN A 141 -4.59 6.92 30.93
CA GLN A 141 -3.52 6.38 31.78
C GLN A 141 -4.21 5.66 32.94
N THR A 142 -4.17 4.34 32.94
CA THR A 142 -4.52 3.55 34.11
C THR A 142 -3.46 3.87 35.17
N VAL A 143 -3.82 4.74 36.12
CA VAL A 143 -3.00 5.03 37.29
C VAL A 143 -2.83 3.72 38.05
N GLU A 144 -1.62 3.20 37.99
CA GLU A 144 -1.17 2.02 38.72
C GLU A 144 -1.20 2.36 40.22
N ARG A 145 -2.33 2.08 40.88
CA ARG A 145 -2.42 2.12 42.34
C ARG A 145 -1.55 1.00 42.90
N ARG A 146 -0.30 1.35 43.22
CA ARG A 146 0.60 0.57 44.07
C ARG A 146 -0.12 0.26 45.38
N ARG A 147 -0.33 -1.03 45.67
CA ARG A 147 -0.73 -1.50 47.01
C ARG A 147 0.47 -1.35 47.94
N PRO A 148 0.33 -0.72 49.13
CA PRO A 148 1.37 -0.75 50.14
C PRO A 148 1.46 -2.15 50.75
N LYS A 149 2.68 -2.66 50.83
CA LYS A 149 3.04 -3.92 51.49
C LYS A 149 3.08 -3.61 52.99
N THR A 150 2.06 -4.01 53.73
CA THR A 150 2.09 -3.98 55.20
C THR A 150 2.98 -5.10 55.69
N THR A 151 4.16 -4.72 56.18
CA THR A 151 5.03 -5.54 57.02
C THR A 151 4.31 -5.76 58.35
N SER A 152 4.01 -7.00 58.69
CA SER A 152 3.59 -7.41 60.03
C SER A 152 4.73 -8.21 60.64
N ASP A 153 5.57 -7.55 61.44
CA ASP A 153 6.56 -8.19 62.31
C ASP A 153 6.18 -7.95 63.77
N GLY A 154 6.16 -9.05 64.54
CA GLY A 154 6.16 -9.11 66.01
C GLY A 154 4.78 -8.86 66.67
N ILE A 155 4.35 -9.55 67.72
CA ILE A 155 5.04 -10.06 68.91
C ILE A 155 4.12 -11.08 69.61
N ALA A 156 4.65 -12.25 70.00
CA ALA A 156 4.27 -13.09 71.16
C ALA A 156 5.16 -14.35 71.15
N GLY A 157 5.85 -14.80 72.19
CA GLY A 157 6.02 -14.32 73.56
C GLY A 157 7.17 -15.08 74.22
N SER A 158 7.72 -14.51 75.27
CA SER A 158 8.59 -15.19 76.25
C SER A 158 8.29 -14.54 77.58
N GLY A 159 7.91 -15.37 78.56
CA GLY A 159 7.44 -14.99 79.88
C GLY A 159 6.55 -16.10 80.43
#